data_AF-A0A9P6SVN5-F1
#
_entry.id   AF-A0A9P6SVN5-F1
#
_cell.length_a   1.000
_cell.length_b   1.000
_cell.length_c   1.000
_cell.angle_alpha   90.00
_cell.angle_beta   90.00
_cell.angle_gamma   90.00
#
_symmetry.space_group_name_H-M   'P 1'
#
loop_
_entity.id
_entity.type
_entity.pdbx_description
1 polymer ?
#
loop_
_entity_poly.entity_id
_entity_poly.type
_entity_poly.pdbx_seq_one_letter_code
_entity_poly.pdbx_strand_id
1 'polypeptide(L)'
;TSVNSGSLLRWTKGFNCPGAVGSDIVKLLQDALDRNNVNVHVAALLNDTVGTLLAYSYSHPGTYIGAIIGTGTNGAYVEHTENIKTMKSNAKEMIINTEWGNYDKDKKFLPVTTFDNKLDRESINPGIHVFEKLISGMYLGEITRNVLLHLIDKRVLFEGNSSPKLNEHWAFETKFMSAIENDSSTNLIPTAGVLEQELGVYLNTLVDREIVKSVCHFVGTRAARLSAMAVAAIIRQGMEVGALRDHKYPFKLSAEDKKNSADTSESANWDPIHVSVDGSVFEHYPGFKQRMQEALVELLGEHSKDIVQMGIAKDGSGVGAALAALIATKK
;
A
#
# COMPACT_ATOMS: atom_id res chain seq x y z
N THR A 1 -12.25 -14.32 19.38
CA THR A 1 -12.66 -13.94 18.01
C THR A 1 -12.75 -15.21 17.19
N SER A 2 -13.85 -15.45 16.50
CA SER A 2 -13.96 -16.59 15.58
C SER A 2 -13.60 -16.15 14.16
N VAL A 3 -13.14 -17.06 13.30
CA VAL A 3 -12.83 -16.77 11.89
C VAL A 3 -14.10 -16.50 11.07
N ASN A 4 -15.26 -16.95 11.54
CA ASN A 4 -16.57 -16.79 10.88
C ASN A 4 -17.49 -15.79 11.60
N SER A 5 -16.93 -14.74 12.21
CA SER A 5 -17.70 -13.69 12.86
C SER A 5 -16.92 -12.38 12.83
N GLY A 6 -17.62 -11.27 12.62
CA GLY A 6 -17.00 -9.94 12.66
C GLY A 6 -18.02 -8.83 12.80
N SER A 7 -17.93 -8.06 13.89
CA SER A 7 -18.74 -6.87 14.07
C SER A 7 -18.18 -5.70 13.28
N LEU A 8 -19.01 -5.06 12.45
CA LEU A 8 -18.60 -3.86 11.72
C LEU A 8 -18.41 -2.69 12.69
N LEU A 9 -17.18 -2.18 12.79
CA LEU A 9 -16.90 -1.05 13.70
C LEU A 9 -17.34 0.29 13.13
N ARG A 10 -17.07 0.51 11.84
CA ARG A 10 -17.46 1.72 11.11
C ARG A 10 -17.39 1.43 9.61
N TRP A 11 -18.13 2.20 8.82
CA TRP A 11 -17.92 2.22 7.38
C TRP A 11 -16.73 3.10 6.99
N THR A 12 -16.06 2.73 5.91
CA THR A 12 -14.97 3.49 5.28
C THR A 12 -15.22 3.57 3.77
N LYS A 13 -14.32 4.22 3.01
CA LYS A 13 -14.34 4.24 1.53
C LYS A 13 -15.69 4.70 0.92
N GLY A 14 -16.40 5.60 1.60
CA GLY A 14 -17.68 6.17 1.12
C GLY A 14 -18.93 5.33 1.35
N PHE A 15 -18.83 4.16 1.99
CA PHE A 15 -20.01 3.35 2.33
C PHE A 15 -20.79 3.95 3.52
N ASN A 16 -22.11 3.79 3.51
CA ASN A 16 -22.98 4.19 4.62
C ASN A 16 -24.30 3.37 4.62
N CYS A 17 -24.22 2.08 4.94
CA CYS A 17 -25.40 1.22 5.07
C CYS A 17 -25.94 1.29 6.51
N PRO A 18 -27.17 1.80 6.75
CA PRO A 18 -27.76 1.87 8.08
C PRO A 18 -27.94 0.49 8.73
N GLY A 19 -27.77 0.40 10.05
CA GLY A 19 -27.99 -0.82 10.83
C GLY A 19 -26.88 -1.89 10.73
N ALA A 20 -25.89 -1.70 9.86
CA ALA A 20 -24.76 -2.61 9.75
C ALA A 20 -23.70 -2.39 10.86
N VAL A 21 -23.50 -1.14 11.29
CA VAL A 21 -22.50 -0.81 12.33
C VAL A 21 -22.89 -1.45 13.66
N GLY A 22 -21.95 -2.15 14.30
CA GLY A 22 -22.15 -2.94 15.52
C GLY A 22 -22.66 -4.36 15.27
N SER A 23 -23.19 -4.65 14.08
CA SER A 23 -23.76 -5.95 13.73
C SER A 23 -22.69 -6.91 13.20
N ASP A 24 -22.89 -8.22 13.43
CA ASP A 24 -22.04 -9.28 12.85
C ASP A 24 -22.36 -9.43 11.35
N ILE A 25 -21.42 -9.02 10.50
CA ILE A 25 -21.63 -9.00 9.05
C ILE A 25 -21.70 -10.41 8.45
N VAL A 26 -21.09 -11.41 9.08
CA VAL A 26 -21.20 -12.81 8.63
C VAL A 26 -22.63 -13.29 8.80
N LYS A 27 -23.24 -12.98 9.95
CA LYS A 27 -24.63 -13.32 10.21
C LYS A 27 -25.57 -12.58 9.26
N LEU A 28 -25.36 -11.28 9.04
CA LEU A 28 -26.18 -10.51 8.10
C LEU A 28 -26.16 -11.11 6.68
N LEU A 29 -24.99 -11.57 6.22
CA LEU A 29 -24.85 -12.23 4.93
C LEU A 29 -25.50 -13.63 4.94
N GLN A 30 -25.27 -14.45 5.97
CA GLN A 30 -25.87 -15.78 6.07
C GLN A 30 -27.39 -15.71 6.09
N ASP A 31 -27.97 -14.82 6.91
CA ASP A 31 -29.42 -14.62 6.99
C ASP A 31 -29.98 -14.19 5.61
N ALA A 32 -29.24 -13.41 4.83
CA ALA A 32 -29.64 -13.02 3.48
C ALA A 32 -29.58 -14.19 2.48
N LEU A 33 -28.56 -15.04 2.56
CA LEU A 33 -28.44 -16.26 1.73
C LEU A 33 -29.58 -17.24 2.05
N ASP A 34 -29.85 -17.47 3.34
CA ASP A 34 -30.88 -18.39 3.82
C ASP A 34 -32.28 -17.92 3.39
N ARG A 35 -32.58 -16.62 3.52
CA ARG A 35 -33.86 -16.04 3.04
C ARG A 35 -34.09 -16.22 1.55
N ASN A 36 -33.01 -16.36 0.77
CA ASN A 36 -33.08 -16.57 -0.67
C ASN A 36 -32.87 -18.04 -1.08
N ASN A 37 -32.87 -18.97 -0.13
CA ASN A 37 -32.62 -20.41 -0.34
C ASN A 37 -31.33 -20.70 -1.13
N VAL A 38 -30.28 -19.90 -0.91
CA VAL A 38 -28.97 -20.11 -1.52
C VAL A 38 -28.17 -21.07 -0.64
N ASN A 39 -27.82 -22.25 -1.16
CA ASN A 39 -27.08 -23.28 -0.42
C ASN A 39 -25.57 -22.93 -0.31
N VAL A 40 -25.27 -21.89 0.45
CA VAL A 40 -23.92 -21.39 0.72
C VAL A 40 -23.78 -21.13 2.23
N HIS A 41 -22.67 -21.60 2.79
CA HIS A 41 -22.31 -21.33 4.19
C HIS A 41 -21.12 -20.39 4.26
N VAL A 42 -21.25 -19.29 5.01
CA VAL A 42 -20.16 -18.32 5.21
C VAL A 42 -19.17 -18.87 6.25
N ALA A 43 -18.16 -19.59 5.76
CA ALA A 43 -17.20 -20.29 6.61
C ALA A 43 -16.11 -19.40 7.22
N ALA A 44 -15.80 -18.25 6.60
CA ALA A 44 -14.74 -17.37 7.05
C ALA A 44 -14.99 -15.92 6.61
N LEU A 45 -14.51 -14.98 7.43
CA LEU A 45 -14.37 -13.56 7.15
C LEU A 45 -12.91 -13.17 7.34
N LEU A 46 -12.35 -12.45 6.37
CA LEU A 46 -10.95 -12.05 6.38
C LEU A 46 -10.77 -10.67 5.74
N ASN A 47 -9.68 -10.00 6.10
CA ASN A 47 -9.24 -8.79 5.44
C ASN A 47 -8.53 -9.14 4.11
N ASP A 48 -8.59 -8.23 3.14
CA ASP A 48 -7.97 -8.36 1.81
C ASP A 48 -6.45 -8.64 1.89
N THR A 49 -5.71 -7.95 2.76
CA THR A 49 -4.26 -8.20 2.96
C THR A 49 -3.97 -9.63 3.45
N VAL A 50 -4.85 -10.17 4.30
CA VAL A 50 -4.74 -11.56 4.81
C VAL A 50 -5.01 -12.54 3.67
N GLY A 51 -6.00 -12.26 2.82
CA GLY A 51 -6.26 -13.04 1.62
C GLY A 51 -5.05 -13.04 0.68
N THR A 52 -4.52 -11.85 0.39
CA THR A 52 -3.31 -11.66 -0.42
C THR A 52 -2.10 -12.41 0.11
N LEU A 53 -1.90 -12.45 1.43
CA LEU A 53 -0.85 -13.26 2.06
C LEU A 53 -1.11 -14.76 1.80
N LEU A 54 -2.31 -15.25 2.13
CA LEU A 54 -2.67 -16.66 2.00
C LEU A 54 -2.58 -17.17 0.56
N ALA A 55 -3.11 -16.41 -0.39
CA ALA A 55 -3.09 -16.78 -1.81
C ALA A 55 -1.67 -16.95 -2.35
N TYR A 56 -0.78 -16.02 -2.02
CA TYR A 56 0.61 -16.09 -2.48
C TYR A 56 1.39 -17.21 -1.77
N SER A 57 1.10 -17.42 -0.48
CA SER A 57 1.71 -18.50 0.32
C SER A 57 1.45 -19.91 -0.23
N TYR A 58 0.37 -20.08 -1.00
CA TYR A 58 0.04 -21.36 -1.64
C TYR A 58 1.10 -21.81 -2.66
N SER A 59 1.68 -20.86 -3.41
CA SER A 59 2.74 -21.14 -4.39
C SER A 59 4.13 -20.78 -3.90
N HIS A 60 4.23 -19.94 -2.86
CA HIS A 60 5.49 -19.50 -2.25
C HIS A 60 5.45 -19.76 -0.73
N PRO A 61 5.68 -21.02 -0.29
CA PRO A 61 5.75 -21.34 1.13
C PRO A 61 6.76 -20.43 1.85
N GLY A 62 6.41 -19.95 3.04
CA GLY A 62 7.24 -18.96 3.76
C GLY A 62 6.94 -17.50 3.39
N THR A 63 5.84 -17.22 2.66
CA THR A 63 5.33 -15.84 2.52
C THR A 63 5.08 -15.20 3.88
N TYR A 64 5.79 -14.10 4.13
CA TYR A 64 5.83 -13.45 5.44
C TYR A 64 4.87 -12.26 5.53
N ILE A 65 4.75 -11.49 4.45
CA ILE A 65 3.96 -10.25 4.39
C ILE A 65 2.98 -10.33 3.23
N GLY A 66 1.74 -9.89 3.44
CA GLY A 66 0.80 -9.52 2.40
C GLY A 66 0.49 -8.04 2.46
N ALA A 67 0.66 -7.33 1.35
CA ALA A 67 0.47 -5.89 1.25
C ALA A 67 -0.54 -5.53 0.16
N ILE A 68 -1.40 -4.56 0.46
CA ILE A 68 -2.24 -3.88 -0.52
C ILE A 68 -1.64 -2.51 -0.79
N ILE A 69 -1.34 -2.22 -2.05
CA ILE A 69 -0.82 -0.94 -2.53
C ILE A 69 -1.58 -0.57 -3.82
N GLY A 70 -2.79 -0.04 -3.64
CA GLY A 70 -3.72 0.28 -4.71
C GLY A 70 -4.54 1.52 -4.37
N THR A 71 -5.87 1.45 -4.51
CA THR A 71 -6.78 2.54 -4.10
C THR A 71 -6.60 2.92 -2.63
N GLY A 72 -6.40 1.93 -1.76
CA GLY A 72 -5.97 2.11 -0.37
C GLY A 72 -4.61 1.45 -0.13
N THR A 73 -4.14 1.46 1.11
CA THR A 73 -2.98 0.66 1.50
C THR A 73 -3.15 0.05 2.88
N ASN A 74 -2.78 -1.23 2.98
CA ASN A 74 -2.76 -1.97 4.22
C ASN A 74 -1.72 -3.10 4.15
N GLY A 75 -1.37 -3.69 5.28
CA GLY A 75 -0.48 -4.84 5.36
C GLY A 75 -0.92 -5.85 6.41
N ALA A 76 -0.65 -7.12 6.14
CA ALA A 76 -0.71 -8.21 7.10
C ALA A 76 0.60 -8.99 7.11
N TYR A 77 0.91 -9.64 8.23
CA TYR A 77 2.11 -10.45 8.35
C TYR A 77 1.90 -11.64 9.29
N VAL A 78 2.78 -12.64 9.19
CA VAL A 78 2.77 -13.80 10.09
C VAL A 78 3.55 -13.48 11.37
N GLU A 79 2.92 -13.63 12.53
CA GLU A 79 3.53 -13.39 13.84
C GLU A 79 3.53 -14.66 14.69
N HIS A 80 4.54 -14.83 15.54
CA HIS A 80 4.51 -15.86 16.56
C HIS A 80 3.57 -15.46 17.70
N THR A 81 2.69 -16.36 18.11
CA THR A 81 1.66 -16.03 19.10
C THR A 81 2.22 -15.65 20.47
N GLU A 82 3.44 -16.08 20.80
CA GLU A 82 4.17 -15.66 22.01
C GLU A 82 4.48 -14.15 22.05
N ASN A 83 4.59 -13.50 20.89
CA ASN A 83 4.82 -12.05 20.79
C ASN A 83 3.53 -11.24 20.97
N ILE A 84 2.36 -11.88 20.86
CA ILE A 84 1.05 -11.21 20.95
C ILE A 84 0.59 -11.14 22.41
N LYS A 85 0.87 -10.01 23.07
CA LYS A 85 0.57 -9.83 24.51
C LYS A 85 -0.90 -9.62 24.85
N THR A 86 -1.73 -9.28 23.86
CA THR A 86 -3.14 -8.89 24.05
C THR A 86 -4.09 -10.08 24.06
N MET A 87 -3.64 -11.27 23.69
CA MET A 87 -4.47 -12.48 23.67
C MET A 87 -3.63 -13.74 23.92
N LYS A 88 -4.30 -14.81 24.36
CA LYS A 88 -3.69 -16.14 24.46
C LYS A 88 -4.20 -17.00 23.31
N SER A 89 -3.30 -17.72 22.66
CA SER A 89 -3.61 -18.66 21.58
C SER A 89 -2.78 -19.92 21.74
N ASN A 90 -3.36 -21.08 21.42
CA ASN A 90 -2.64 -22.35 21.37
C ASN A 90 -1.99 -22.60 20.00
N ALA A 91 -2.24 -21.74 19.00
CA ALA A 91 -1.54 -21.80 17.73
C ALA A 91 -0.10 -21.29 17.89
N LYS A 92 0.85 -21.81 17.10
CA LYS A 92 2.23 -21.31 17.07
C LYS A 92 2.33 -19.93 16.42
N GLU A 93 1.56 -19.72 15.36
CA GLU A 93 1.58 -18.52 14.53
C GLU A 93 0.17 -17.98 14.32
N MET A 94 0.09 -16.68 14.05
CA MET A 94 -1.14 -15.97 13.74
C MET A 94 -0.87 -14.86 12.72
N ILE A 95 -1.76 -14.71 11.75
CA ILE A 95 -1.69 -13.58 10.82
C ILE A 95 -2.23 -12.33 11.51
N ILE A 96 -1.46 -11.26 11.53
CA ILE A 96 -1.83 -9.95 12.05
C ILE A 96 -2.15 -9.03 10.89
N ASN A 97 -3.39 -8.56 10.81
CA ASN A 97 -3.75 -7.40 9.99
C ASN A 97 -3.35 -6.13 10.76
N THR A 98 -2.48 -5.32 10.17
CA THR A 98 -1.90 -4.16 10.85
C THR A 98 -2.78 -2.91 10.79
N GLU A 99 -3.67 -2.80 9.79
CA GLU A 99 -4.37 -1.56 9.46
C GLU A 99 -3.40 -0.35 9.39
N TRP A 100 -2.23 -0.55 8.78
CA TRP A 100 -1.13 0.42 8.80
C TRP A 100 -1.46 1.77 8.16
N GLY A 101 -2.58 1.86 7.42
CA GLY A 101 -3.02 3.09 6.78
C GLY A 101 -3.23 4.23 7.78
N ASN A 102 -3.49 3.88 9.05
CA ASN A 102 -3.66 4.82 10.15
C ASN A 102 -2.37 5.13 10.95
N TYR A 103 -1.21 4.69 10.48
CA TYR A 103 0.08 5.00 11.11
C TYR A 103 0.32 6.51 11.18
N ASP A 104 0.95 6.93 12.28
CA ASP A 104 1.34 8.31 12.57
C ASP A 104 0.21 9.35 12.40
N LYS A 105 -0.96 9.06 12.97
CA LYS A 105 -2.12 9.96 12.99
C LYS A 105 -1.79 11.38 13.48
N ASP A 106 -0.82 11.51 14.38
CA ASP A 106 -0.39 12.78 14.97
C ASP A 106 0.62 13.53 14.08
N LYS A 107 1.02 12.95 12.93
CA LYS A 107 1.95 13.53 11.94
C LYS A 107 3.31 13.91 12.54
N LYS A 108 3.83 13.07 13.45
CA LYS A 108 5.10 13.32 14.17
C LYS A 108 6.32 12.91 13.37
N PHE A 109 6.19 11.90 12.52
CA PHE A 109 7.31 11.26 11.83
C PHE A 109 7.17 11.30 10.31
N LEU A 110 5.94 11.26 9.79
CA LEU A 110 5.69 11.29 8.36
C LEU A 110 6.03 12.67 7.78
N PRO A 111 6.63 12.73 6.57
CA PRO A 111 7.00 13.98 5.91
C PRO A 111 5.78 14.65 5.28
N VAL A 112 4.81 15.07 6.11
CA VAL A 112 3.55 15.67 5.68
C VAL A 112 3.79 17.10 5.21
N THR A 113 3.37 17.41 3.98
CA THR A 113 3.49 18.74 3.37
C THR A 113 2.23 19.58 3.56
N THR A 114 2.28 20.83 3.14
CA THR A 114 1.08 21.71 3.07
C THR A 114 0.02 21.15 2.11
N PHE A 115 0.42 20.46 1.04
CA PHE A 115 -0.48 19.84 0.05
C PHE A 115 -1.20 18.64 0.64
N ASP A 116 -0.49 17.81 1.39
CA ASP A 116 -1.07 16.66 2.10
C ASP A 116 -2.06 17.13 3.16
N ASN A 117 -1.70 18.19 3.91
CA ASN A 117 -2.60 18.78 4.90
C ASN A 117 -3.84 19.42 4.28
N LYS A 118 -3.73 20.00 3.08
CA LYS A 118 -4.90 20.50 2.34
C LYS A 118 -5.83 19.36 1.97
N LEU A 119 -5.31 18.31 1.32
CA LEU A 119 -6.07 17.13 0.97
C LEU A 119 -6.75 16.50 2.20
N ASP A 120 -6.02 16.33 3.30
CA ASP A 120 -6.54 15.72 4.53
C ASP A 120 -7.74 16.50 5.10
N ARG A 121 -7.68 17.84 5.13
CA ARG A 121 -8.78 18.70 5.59
C ARG A 121 -10.03 18.60 4.73
N GLU A 122 -9.86 18.40 3.42
CA GLU A 122 -10.94 18.35 2.43
C GLU A 122 -11.44 16.91 2.19
N SER A 123 -10.77 15.91 2.76
CA SER A 123 -11.14 14.50 2.62
C SER A 123 -12.40 14.13 3.43
N ILE A 124 -13.01 12.99 3.09
CA ILE A 124 -14.18 12.43 3.78
C ILE A 124 -13.90 12.18 5.28
N ASN A 125 -12.65 11.83 5.62
CA ASN A 125 -12.25 11.47 6.98
C ASN A 125 -11.00 12.27 7.42
N PRO A 126 -11.12 13.57 7.75
CA PRO A 126 -9.98 14.38 8.15
C PRO A 126 -9.26 13.82 9.39
N GLY A 127 -7.92 13.81 9.35
CA GLY A 127 -7.07 13.33 10.44
C GLY A 127 -7.04 11.80 10.61
N ILE A 128 -7.72 11.06 9.74
CA ILE A 128 -7.76 9.59 9.73
C ILE A 128 -7.02 9.09 8.50
N HIS A 129 -6.31 7.97 8.65
CA HIS A 129 -5.56 7.32 7.56
C HIS A 129 -4.48 8.21 6.93
N VAL A 130 -3.72 8.93 7.77
CA VAL A 130 -2.67 9.84 7.30
C VAL A 130 -1.66 9.12 6.41
N PHE A 131 -1.19 7.94 6.81
CA PHE A 131 -0.23 7.17 6.03
C PHE A 131 -0.80 6.73 4.67
N GLU A 132 -2.04 6.24 4.64
CA GLU A 132 -2.72 5.87 3.39
C GLU A 132 -2.82 7.06 2.43
N LYS A 133 -3.16 8.25 2.93
CA LYS A 133 -3.28 9.46 2.12
C LYS A 133 -1.98 9.88 1.43
N LEU A 134 -0.82 9.49 1.96
CA LEU A 134 0.47 9.81 1.34
C LEU A 134 0.86 8.84 0.22
N ILE A 135 0.24 7.67 0.15
CA ILE A 135 0.71 6.55 -0.68
C ILE A 135 -0.31 6.10 -1.71
N SER A 136 -1.59 6.00 -1.32
CA SER A 136 -2.53 5.21 -2.10
C SER A 136 -3.03 5.96 -3.33
N GLY A 137 -3.39 5.20 -4.36
CA GLY A 137 -3.82 5.71 -5.66
C GLY A 137 -5.11 6.53 -5.61
N MET A 138 -5.87 6.49 -4.51
CA MET A 138 -6.98 7.43 -4.30
C MET A 138 -6.50 8.87 -4.14
N TYR A 139 -5.30 9.08 -3.58
CA TYR A 139 -4.86 10.40 -3.10
C TYR A 139 -3.69 11.00 -3.88
N LEU A 140 -2.85 10.19 -4.54
CA LEU A 140 -1.67 10.67 -5.27
C LEU A 140 -1.99 11.75 -6.31
N GLY A 141 -3.05 11.51 -7.09
CA GLY A 141 -3.49 12.47 -8.10
C GLY A 141 -3.93 13.82 -7.52
N GLU A 142 -4.66 13.81 -6.40
CA GLU A 142 -5.11 15.04 -5.76
C GLU A 142 -3.98 15.82 -5.08
N ILE A 143 -2.97 15.12 -4.55
CA ILE A 143 -1.74 15.75 -4.04
C ILE A 143 -1.00 16.43 -5.19
N THR A 144 -0.87 15.73 -6.32
CA THR A 144 -0.28 16.28 -7.55
C THR A 144 -1.03 17.52 -8.00
N ARG A 145 -2.37 17.47 -8.07
CA ARG A 145 -3.22 18.62 -8.42
C ARG A 145 -2.95 19.83 -7.52
N ASN A 146 -2.86 19.61 -6.21
CA ASN A 146 -2.62 20.68 -5.25
C ASN A 146 -1.24 21.33 -5.44
N VAL A 147 -0.22 20.55 -5.80
CA VAL A 147 1.10 21.08 -6.18
C VAL A 147 1.02 21.89 -7.47
N LEU A 148 0.34 21.36 -8.50
CA LEU A 148 0.19 22.05 -9.79
C LEU A 148 -0.53 23.40 -9.64
N LEU A 149 -1.66 23.44 -8.93
CA LEU A 149 -2.37 24.69 -8.65
C LEU A 149 -1.50 25.70 -7.92
N HIS A 150 -0.71 25.26 -6.94
CA HIS A 150 0.23 26.14 -6.26
C HIS A 150 1.28 26.74 -7.19
N LEU A 151 1.82 25.95 -8.12
CA LEU A 151 2.78 26.43 -9.12
C LEU A 151 2.15 27.40 -10.13
N ILE A 152 0.88 27.18 -10.48
CA ILE A 152 0.09 28.12 -11.31
C ILE A 152 -0.10 29.44 -10.56
N ASP A 153 -0.52 29.42 -9.30
CA ASP A 153 -0.69 30.63 -8.47
C ASP A 153 0.63 31.41 -8.32
N LYS A 154 1.77 30.72 -8.37
CA LYS A 154 3.12 31.31 -8.37
C LYS A 154 3.61 31.74 -9.76
N ARG A 155 2.78 31.60 -10.81
CA ARG A 155 3.09 31.87 -12.22
C ARG A 155 4.31 31.08 -12.74
N VAL A 156 4.58 29.92 -12.16
CA VAL A 156 5.63 28.99 -12.61
C VAL A 156 5.09 28.07 -13.72
N LEU A 157 3.82 27.70 -13.66
CA LEU A 157 3.14 26.88 -14.66
C LEU A 157 2.11 27.69 -15.45
N PHE A 158 2.01 27.40 -16.75
CA PHE A 158 0.94 27.85 -17.65
C PHE A 158 0.70 29.37 -17.64
N GLU A 159 1.75 30.15 -17.39
CA GLU A 159 1.71 31.61 -17.23
C GLU A 159 0.70 32.10 -16.17
N GLY A 160 0.37 31.24 -15.21
CA GLY A 160 -0.63 31.53 -14.17
C GLY A 160 -2.08 31.26 -14.57
N ASN A 161 -2.32 30.62 -15.71
CA ASN A 161 -3.66 30.24 -16.16
C ASN A 161 -3.99 28.81 -15.75
N SER A 162 -5.13 28.63 -15.07
CA SER A 162 -5.73 27.32 -14.80
C SER A 162 -6.93 27.08 -15.71
N SER A 163 -7.57 25.92 -15.59
CA SER A 163 -8.82 25.57 -16.25
C SER A 163 -9.92 25.29 -15.21
N PRO A 164 -11.21 25.39 -15.57
CA PRO A 164 -12.30 24.95 -14.70
C PRO A 164 -12.11 23.51 -14.23
N LYS A 165 -11.67 22.62 -15.13
CA LYS A 165 -11.49 21.20 -14.83
C LYS A 165 -10.36 20.94 -13.86
N LEU A 166 -9.20 21.58 -14.01
CA LEU A 166 -8.07 21.42 -13.09
C LEU A 166 -8.38 21.97 -11.68
N ASN A 167 -9.27 22.97 -11.59
CA ASN A 167 -9.71 23.55 -10.32
C ASN A 167 -10.67 22.64 -9.53
N GLU A 168 -11.35 21.69 -10.18
CA GLU A 168 -12.22 20.72 -9.52
C GLU A 168 -11.43 19.79 -8.59
N HIS A 169 -11.96 19.57 -7.38
CA HIS A 169 -11.41 18.60 -6.44
C HIS A 169 -11.51 17.18 -7.01
N TRP A 170 -10.45 16.37 -6.87
CA TRP A 170 -10.29 15.04 -7.45
C TRP A 170 -10.16 14.96 -8.98
N ALA A 171 -10.06 16.09 -9.69
CA ALA A 171 -10.01 16.07 -11.14
C ALA A 171 -8.70 15.52 -11.73
N PHE A 172 -7.62 15.48 -10.97
CA PHE A 172 -6.37 14.88 -11.41
C PHE A 172 -6.28 13.46 -10.86
N GLU A 173 -6.55 12.47 -11.71
CA GLU A 173 -6.55 11.06 -11.32
C GLU A 173 -5.14 10.45 -11.37
N THR A 174 -4.88 9.44 -10.54
CA THR A 174 -3.58 8.72 -10.54
C THR A 174 -3.24 8.09 -11.89
N LYS A 175 -4.24 7.72 -12.72
CA LYS A 175 -4.02 7.23 -14.08
C LYS A 175 -3.32 8.26 -14.98
N PHE A 176 -3.56 9.55 -14.74
CA PHE A 176 -2.88 10.64 -15.45
C PHE A 176 -1.40 10.70 -15.07
N MET A 177 -1.08 10.55 -13.78
CA MET A 177 0.31 10.44 -13.33
C MET A 177 1.03 9.29 -14.02
N SER A 178 0.40 8.13 -14.12
CA SER A 178 0.98 6.96 -14.81
C SER A 178 1.21 7.22 -16.30
N ALA A 179 0.25 7.85 -17.00
CA ALA A 179 0.41 8.22 -18.40
C ALA A 179 1.56 9.22 -18.61
N ILE A 180 1.65 10.24 -17.75
CA ILE A 180 2.66 11.29 -17.80
C ILE A 180 4.06 10.74 -17.49
N GLU A 181 4.22 9.90 -16.47
CA GLU A 181 5.52 9.29 -16.16
C GLU A 181 6.00 8.34 -17.26
N ASN A 182 5.08 7.61 -17.92
CA ASN A 182 5.41 6.74 -19.06
C ASN A 182 5.75 7.49 -20.36
N ASP A 183 5.46 8.79 -20.46
CA ASP A 183 5.71 9.57 -21.66
C ASP A 183 7.21 9.79 -21.91
N SER A 184 7.81 8.99 -22.77
CA SER A 184 9.23 9.10 -23.16
C SER A 184 9.43 9.88 -24.47
N SER A 185 8.38 10.50 -25.01
CA SER A 185 8.48 11.26 -26.26
C SER A 185 9.26 12.56 -26.06
N THR A 186 10.06 12.96 -27.04
CA THR A 186 10.93 14.15 -26.97
C THR A 186 10.19 15.43 -26.59
N ASN A 187 8.96 15.56 -27.06
CA ASN A 187 8.13 16.74 -26.79
C ASN A 187 7.03 16.46 -25.78
N LEU A 188 6.99 15.32 -25.10
CA LEU A 188 5.94 14.97 -24.14
C LEU A 188 4.50 15.13 -24.72
N ILE A 189 4.27 14.56 -25.91
CA ILE A 189 2.98 14.68 -26.63
C ILE A 189 1.83 13.99 -25.88
N PRO A 190 1.97 12.74 -25.39
CA PRO A 190 0.98 12.14 -24.50
C PRO A 190 0.64 13.00 -23.28
N THR A 191 1.65 13.64 -22.66
CA THR A 191 1.45 14.56 -21.52
C THR A 191 0.62 15.77 -21.93
N ALA A 192 0.89 16.36 -23.10
CA ALA A 192 0.04 17.43 -23.65
C ALA A 192 -1.40 16.95 -23.84
N GLY A 193 -1.59 15.75 -24.39
CA GLY A 193 -2.92 15.15 -24.57
C GLY A 193 -3.70 15.04 -23.25
N VAL A 194 -3.05 14.61 -22.16
CA VAL A 194 -3.68 14.59 -20.82
C VAL A 194 -4.04 16.01 -20.36
N LEU A 195 -3.10 16.95 -20.46
CA LEU A 195 -3.34 18.34 -20.05
C LEU A 195 -4.50 18.98 -20.84
N GLU A 196 -4.58 18.74 -22.13
CA GLU A 196 -5.55 19.34 -23.03
C GLU A 196 -6.92 18.67 -22.97
N GLN A 197 -6.96 17.34 -23.11
CA GLN A 197 -8.20 16.58 -23.30
C GLN A 197 -8.90 16.27 -21.98
N GLU A 198 -8.13 15.98 -20.93
CA GLU A 198 -8.67 15.58 -19.63
C GLU A 198 -8.78 16.77 -18.67
N LEU A 199 -7.87 17.73 -18.78
CA LEU A 199 -7.74 18.85 -17.84
C LEU A 199 -8.03 20.22 -18.47
N GLY A 200 -8.25 20.33 -19.79
CA GLY A 200 -8.62 21.60 -20.43
C GLY A 200 -7.53 22.68 -20.38
N VAL A 201 -6.25 22.31 -20.28
CA VAL A 201 -5.09 23.21 -20.27
C VAL A 201 -4.45 23.23 -21.66
N TYR A 202 -5.00 24.08 -22.54
CA TYR A 202 -4.60 24.16 -23.96
C TYR A 202 -3.29 24.92 -24.22
N LEU A 203 -2.90 25.81 -23.31
CA LEU A 203 -1.65 26.55 -23.40
C LEU A 203 -0.63 25.92 -22.46
N ASN A 204 0.16 25.00 -23.00
CA ASN A 204 1.25 24.35 -22.28
C ASN A 204 2.51 24.30 -23.14
N THR A 205 3.65 24.70 -22.57
CA THR A 205 4.96 24.61 -23.23
C THR A 205 5.61 23.24 -22.98
N LEU A 206 6.75 22.95 -23.63
CA LEU A 206 7.55 21.78 -23.25
C LEU A 206 8.01 21.85 -21.79
N VAL A 207 8.44 23.03 -21.34
CA VAL A 207 8.90 23.24 -19.95
C VAL A 207 7.78 22.97 -18.95
N ASP A 208 6.56 23.42 -19.22
CA ASP A 208 5.41 23.12 -18.35
C ASP A 208 5.19 21.61 -18.21
N ARG A 209 5.26 20.88 -19.33
CA ARG A 209 5.08 19.42 -19.35
C ARG A 209 6.20 18.70 -18.59
N GLU A 210 7.43 19.15 -18.70
CA GLU A 210 8.57 18.63 -17.92
C GLU A 210 8.39 18.87 -16.42
N ILE A 211 7.89 20.04 -16.02
CA ILE A 211 7.56 20.36 -14.62
C ILE A 211 6.43 19.45 -14.13
N VAL A 212 5.34 19.31 -14.88
CA VAL A 212 4.21 18.42 -14.51
C VAL A 212 4.70 16.98 -14.35
N LYS A 213 5.53 16.49 -15.27
CA LYS A 213 6.13 15.16 -15.18
C LYS A 213 7.02 15.01 -13.95
N SER A 214 7.80 16.04 -13.62
CA SER A 214 8.65 16.05 -12.43
C SER A 214 7.83 16.02 -11.13
N VAL A 215 6.71 16.75 -11.06
CA VAL A 215 5.81 16.70 -9.90
C VAL A 215 5.23 15.30 -9.75
N CYS A 216 4.74 14.67 -10.83
CA CYS A 216 4.25 13.28 -10.79
C CYS A 216 5.35 12.33 -10.27
N HIS A 217 6.56 12.48 -10.79
CA HIS A 217 7.73 11.70 -10.37
C HIS A 217 8.04 11.84 -8.88
N PHE A 218 8.04 13.06 -8.33
CA PHE A 218 8.30 13.27 -6.90
C PHE A 218 7.22 12.67 -6.00
N VAL A 219 5.94 12.86 -6.35
CA VAL A 219 4.81 12.32 -5.59
C VAL A 219 4.81 10.79 -5.64
N GLY A 220 4.99 10.20 -6.83
CA GLY A 220 5.07 8.74 -7.00
C GLY A 220 6.29 8.13 -6.31
N THR A 221 7.44 8.79 -6.36
CA THR A 221 8.66 8.34 -5.67
C THR A 221 8.49 8.38 -4.15
N ARG A 222 7.93 9.46 -3.61
CA ARG A 222 7.60 9.53 -2.18
C ARG A 222 6.68 8.38 -1.76
N ALA A 223 5.62 8.13 -2.54
CA ALA A 223 4.69 7.04 -2.26
C ALA A 223 5.38 5.68 -2.20
N ALA A 224 6.19 5.33 -3.20
CA ALA A 224 6.92 4.06 -3.24
C ALA A 224 7.91 3.90 -2.07
N ARG A 225 8.62 4.97 -1.70
CA ARG A 225 9.57 4.96 -0.58
C ARG A 225 8.86 4.82 0.77
N LEU A 226 7.71 5.45 0.95
CA LEU A 226 6.89 5.27 2.16
C LEU A 226 6.26 3.87 2.21
N SER A 227 5.85 3.28 1.08
CA SER A 227 5.43 1.87 1.02
C SER A 227 6.55 0.92 1.45
N ALA A 228 7.78 1.14 0.96
CA ALA A 228 8.96 0.38 1.38
C ALA A 228 9.21 0.50 2.89
N MET A 229 9.03 1.69 3.47
CA MET A 229 9.17 1.91 4.92
C MET A 229 8.25 0.99 5.73
N ALA A 230 6.99 0.82 5.33
CA ALA A 230 6.06 -0.05 6.06
C ALA A 230 6.47 -1.53 5.98
N VAL A 231 6.88 -1.99 4.80
CA VAL A 231 7.40 -3.36 4.63
C VAL A 231 8.69 -3.58 5.42
N ALA A 232 9.64 -2.63 5.34
CA ALA A 232 10.88 -2.67 6.09
C ALA A 232 10.65 -2.70 7.60
N ALA A 233 9.67 -1.94 8.11
CA ALA A 233 9.32 -1.92 9.52
C ALA A 233 8.85 -3.30 10.02
N ILE A 234 8.00 -3.98 9.25
CA ILE A 234 7.55 -5.34 9.58
C ILE A 234 8.72 -6.33 9.54
N ILE A 235 9.55 -6.28 8.50
CA ILE A 235 10.74 -7.15 8.38
C ILE A 235 11.68 -6.97 9.59
N ARG A 236 11.98 -5.72 9.94
CA ARG A 236 12.84 -5.40 11.09
C ARG A 236 12.24 -5.87 12.40
N GLN A 237 10.94 -5.64 12.61
CA GLN A 237 10.25 -6.14 13.80
C GLN A 237 10.34 -7.67 13.86
N GLY A 238 10.09 -8.37 12.77
CA GLY A 238 10.17 -9.84 12.70
C GLY A 238 11.55 -10.38 13.07
N MET A 239 12.61 -9.66 12.72
CA MET A 239 13.98 -10.01 13.13
C MET A 239 14.23 -9.77 14.61
N GLU A 240 13.77 -8.64 15.14
CA GLU A 240 13.95 -8.26 16.54
C GLU A 240 13.21 -9.21 17.50
N VAL A 241 12.00 -9.64 17.12
CA VAL A 241 11.18 -10.54 17.96
C VAL A 241 11.39 -12.03 17.62
N GLY A 242 12.31 -12.32 16.71
CA GLY A 242 12.67 -13.68 16.33
C GLY A 242 11.65 -14.42 15.45
N ALA A 243 10.62 -13.75 14.93
CA ALA A 243 9.70 -14.31 13.93
C ALA A 243 10.40 -14.67 12.59
N LEU A 244 11.55 -14.06 12.34
CA LEU A 244 12.44 -14.39 11.22
C LEU A 244 13.77 -15.01 11.69
N ARG A 245 13.86 -15.51 12.93
CA ARG A 245 15.12 -16.02 13.53
C ARG A 245 15.72 -17.21 12.79
N ASP A 246 14.87 -18.04 12.19
CA ASP A 246 15.30 -19.20 11.41
C ASP A 246 15.85 -18.81 10.02
N HIS A 247 15.62 -17.57 9.57
CA HIS A 247 16.23 -17.07 8.35
C HIS A 247 17.71 -16.80 8.62
N LYS A 248 18.59 -17.44 7.85
CA LYS A 248 20.05 -17.30 7.98
C LYS A 248 20.52 -15.93 7.49
N TYR A 249 20.23 -14.82 8.19
CA TYR A 249 20.57 -13.51 7.66
C TYR A 249 21.04 -12.45 8.68
N PRO A 250 22.16 -11.73 8.40
CA PRO A 250 22.68 -10.69 9.28
C PRO A 250 22.15 -9.29 8.89
N PHE A 251 21.13 -8.79 9.59
CA PHE A 251 20.92 -7.34 9.64
C PHE A 251 21.96 -6.72 10.59
N LYS A 252 23.13 -6.34 10.08
CA LYS A 252 24.12 -5.58 10.86
C LYS A 252 23.73 -4.11 10.84
N LEU A 253 23.00 -3.68 11.87
CA LEU A 253 22.36 -2.37 11.97
C LEU A 253 23.27 -1.24 12.52
N SER A 254 24.49 -1.52 12.96
CA SER A 254 25.37 -0.48 13.54
C SER A 254 26.54 -0.07 12.63
N ALA A 255 26.97 1.19 12.75
CA ALA A 255 28.16 1.72 12.08
C ALA A 255 29.48 1.11 12.62
N GLU A 256 29.46 0.55 13.84
CA GLU A 256 30.60 -0.17 14.44
C GLU A 256 30.78 -1.56 13.81
N ASP A 257 29.69 -2.22 13.42
CA ASP A 257 29.72 -3.54 12.77
C ASP A 257 30.24 -3.51 11.32
N LYS A 258 30.26 -2.32 10.68
CA LYS A 258 30.90 -2.11 9.37
C LYS A 258 32.42 -2.24 9.42
N LYS A 259 33.06 -2.07 10.58
CA LYS A 259 34.53 -2.24 10.70
C LYS A 259 34.97 -3.70 10.72
N ASN A 260 34.07 -4.63 11.01
CA ASN A 260 34.37 -6.06 11.10
C ASN A 260 33.89 -6.87 9.88
N SER A 261 33.45 -6.21 8.79
CA SER A 261 32.88 -6.87 7.61
C SER A 261 33.90 -7.26 6.54
N ALA A 262 35.14 -7.57 6.92
CA ALA A 262 36.19 -7.99 5.98
C ALA A 262 36.12 -9.47 5.61
N ASP A 263 35.35 -10.30 6.33
CA ASP A 263 35.21 -11.73 6.06
C ASP A 263 33.75 -12.15 6.08
N THR A 264 33.13 -12.25 4.90
CA THR A 264 32.18 -13.31 4.53
C THR A 264 31.83 -13.13 3.05
N SER A 265 32.73 -13.58 2.18
CA SER A 265 32.50 -13.74 0.74
C SER A 265 31.84 -15.08 0.40
N GLU A 266 31.09 -15.68 1.33
CA GLU A 266 30.30 -16.87 1.03
C GLU A 266 28.91 -16.43 0.59
N SER A 267 28.53 -16.85 -0.61
CA SER A 267 27.15 -16.86 -1.09
C SER A 267 26.31 -17.75 -0.18
N ALA A 268 25.94 -17.23 0.99
CA ALA A 268 25.07 -17.92 1.90
C ALA A 268 23.69 -18.01 1.22
N ASN A 269 23.22 -19.24 1.04
CA ASN A 269 21.89 -19.56 0.52
C ASN A 269 20.86 -19.07 1.55
N TRP A 270 20.48 -17.79 1.45
CA TRP A 270 19.54 -17.15 2.36
C TRP A 270 18.11 -17.53 2.01
N ASP A 271 17.30 -17.80 3.02
CA ASP A 271 15.88 -18.04 2.83
C ASP A 271 15.21 -16.73 2.39
N PRO A 272 14.47 -16.73 1.27
CA PRO A 272 13.83 -15.52 0.77
C PRO A 272 12.70 -15.07 1.70
N ILE A 273 12.62 -13.76 1.94
CA ILE A 273 11.47 -13.13 2.59
C ILE A 273 10.49 -12.75 1.48
N HIS A 274 9.48 -13.59 1.29
CA HIS A 274 8.44 -13.34 0.30
C HIS A 274 7.44 -12.30 0.82
N VAL A 275 7.27 -11.24 0.03
CA VAL A 275 6.29 -10.17 0.25
C VAL A 275 5.27 -10.25 -0.88
N SER A 276 4.07 -10.70 -0.58
CA SER A 276 2.99 -10.69 -1.54
C SER A 276 2.38 -9.29 -1.61
N VAL A 277 2.17 -8.79 -2.82
CA VAL A 277 1.63 -7.46 -3.06
C VAL A 277 0.47 -7.58 -4.04
N ASP A 278 -0.62 -6.88 -3.75
CA ASP A 278 -1.74 -6.67 -4.67
C ASP A 278 -2.08 -5.17 -4.68
N GLY A 279 -2.67 -4.69 -5.78
CA GLY A 279 -3.12 -3.33 -5.94
C GLY A 279 -2.54 -2.62 -7.15
N SER A 280 -3.39 -1.77 -7.74
CA SER A 280 -3.15 -1.09 -9.01
C SER A 280 -1.93 -0.16 -9.03
N VAL A 281 -1.55 0.42 -7.89
CA VAL A 281 -0.39 1.32 -7.83
C VAL A 281 0.89 0.49 -7.95
N PHE A 282 1.03 -0.59 -7.20
CA PHE A 282 2.20 -1.44 -7.31
C PHE A 282 2.31 -2.13 -8.68
N GLU A 283 1.19 -2.56 -9.26
CA GLU A 283 1.18 -3.29 -10.53
C GLU A 283 1.38 -2.39 -11.76
N HIS A 284 0.75 -1.21 -11.78
CA HIS A 284 0.65 -0.41 -13.01
C HIS A 284 1.36 0.94 -12.95
N TYR A 285 1.71 1.45 -11.75
CA TYR A 285 2.37 2.75 -11.66
C TYR A 285 3.84 2.66 -12.12
N PRO A 286 4.29 3.48 -13.08
CA PRO A 286 5.62 3.36 -13.68
C PRO A 286 6.75 3.45 -12.67
N GLY A 287 7.64 2.46 -12.67
CA GLY A 287 8.81 2.42 -11.80
C GLY A 287 8.51 2.23 -10.30
N PHE A 288 7.25 2.03 -9.90
CA PHE A 288 6.89 1.95 -8.48
C PHE A 288 7.59 0.79 -7.76
N LYS A 289 7.56 -0.42 -8.33
CA LYS A 289 8.26 -1.59 -7.79
C LYS A 289 9.77 -1.36 -7.64
N GLN A 290 10.38 -0.73 -8.65
CA GLN A 290 11.82 -0.42 -8.62
C GLN A 290 12.16 0.56 -7.49
N ARG A 291 11.43 1.67 -7.39
CA ARG A 291 11.63 2.68 -6.34
C ARG A 291 11.42 2.10 -4.94
N MET A 292 10.46 1.19 -4.80
CA MET A 292 10.22 0.46 -3.56
C MET A 292 11.39 -0.46 -3.23
N GLN A 293 11.94 -1.18 -4.21
CA GLN A 293 13.12 -2.04 -4.03
C GLN A 293 14.36 -1.23 -3.64
N GLU A 294 14.62 -0.11 -4.31
CA GLU A 294 15.73 0.80 -4.00
C GLU A 294 15.63 1.31 -2.56
N ALA A 295 14.43 1.73 -2.14
CA ALA A 295 14.18 2.16 -0.78
C ALA A 295 14.36 1.04 0.25
N LEU A 296 13.96 -0.20 -0.08
CA LEU A 296 14.23 -1.36 0.79
C LEU A 296 15.73 -1.59 0.94
N VAL A 297 16.52 -1.48 -0.13
CA VAL A 297 17.99 -1.58 -0.07
C VAL A 297 18.59 -0.52 0.85
N GLU A 298 18.13 0.72 0.78
CA GLU A 298 18.58 1.78 1.68
C GLU A 298 18.21 1.52 3.15
N LEU A 299 17.01 1.00 3.40
CA LEU A 299 16.47 0.77 4.76
C LEU A 299 16.99 -0.51 5.42
N LEU A 300 17.28 -1.54 4.62
CA LEU A 300 17.57 -2.89 5.07
C LEU A 300 19.01 -3.35 4.74
N GLY A 301 19.74 -2.58 3.93
CA GLY A 301 21.09 -2.91 3.49
C GLY A 301 21.14 -3.58 2.11
N GLU A 302 22.36 -3.62 1.56
CA GLU A 302 22.65 -4.05 0.18
C GLU A 302 22.07 -5.42 -0.19
N HIS A 303 22.15 -6.40 0.71
CA HIS A 303 21.70 -7.74 0.35
C HIS A 303 20.19 -7.97 0.52
N SER A 304 19.43 -6.97 0.95
CA SER A 304 17.96 -7.08 0.96
C SER A 304 17.39 -7.26 -0.45
N LYS A 305 18.09 -6.83 -1.51
CA LYS A 305 17.71 -7.06 -2.91
C LYS A 305 17.71 -8.53 -3.33
N ASP A 306 18.50 -9.36 -2.64
CA ASP A 306 18.63 -10.79 -2.93
C ASP A 306 17.63 -11.63 -2.11
N ILE A 307 17.01 -11.02 -1.08
CA ILE A 307 16.23 -11.73 -0.05
C ILE A 307 14.77 -11.33 -0.09
N VAL A 308 14.50 -10.01 -0.15
CA VAL A 308 13.14 -9.49 -0.10
C VAL A 308 12.55 -9.60 -1.49
N GLN A 309 11.74 -10.63 -1.70
CA GLN A 309 11.14 -10.93 -2.98
C GLN A 309 9.69 -10.47 -3.00
N MET A 310 9.46 -9.32 -3.64
CA MET A 310 8.11 -8.80 -3.84
C MET A 310 7.46 -9.42 -5.08
N GLY A 311 6.33 -10.11 -4.89
CA GLY A 311 5.58 -10.77 -5.93
C GLY A 311 4.12 -10.37 -5.97
N ILE A 312 3.51 -10.37 -7.16
CA ILE A 312 2.11 -10.00 -7.34
C ILE A 312 1.22 -11.20 -7.00
N ALA A 313 0.28 -11.01 -6.07
CA ALA A 313 -0.75 -11.98 -5.76
C ALA A 313 -1.98 -11.75 -6.64
N LYS A 314 -2.04 -12.42 -7.80
CA LYS A 314 -3.23 -12.36 -8.66
C LYS A 314 -4.42 -12.99 -7.93
N ASP A 315 -5.50 -12.23 -7.80
CA ASP A 315 -6.72 -12.63 -7.09
C ASP A 315 -6.48 -13.04 -5.63
N GLY A 316 -5.69 -12.23 -4.91
CA GLY A 316 -5.36 -12.47 -3.51
C GLY A 316 -6.59 -12.63 -2.62
N SER A 317 -7.60 -11.80 -2.83
CA SER A 317 -8.84 -11.83 -2.04
C SER A 317 -9.70 -13.08 -2.33
N GLY A 318 -9.86 -13.49 -3.59
CA GLY A 318 -10.68 -14.66 -3.94
C GLY A 318 -10.04 -15.98 -3.52
N VAL A 319 -8.81 -16.23 -3.98
CA VAL A 319 -8.07 -17.46 -3.67
C VAL A 319 -7.77 -17.55 -2.17
N GLY A 320 -7.35 -16.44 -1.55
CA GLY A 320 -7.06 -16.39 -0.12
C GLY A 320 -8.30 -16.66 0.74
N ALA A 321 -9.46 -16.14 0.34
CA ALA A 321 -10.72 -16.43 1.03
C ALA A 321 -11.11 -17.91 0.92
N ALA A 322 -10.97 -18.52 -0.25
CA ALA A 322 -11.24 -19.95 -0.44
C ALA A 322 -10.32 -20.84 0.42
N LEU A 323 -9.03 -20.50 0.50
CA LEU A 323 -8.07 -21.19 1.36
C LEU A 323 -8.42 -21.03 2.84
N ALA A 324 -8.80 -19.82 3.28
CA ALA A 324 -9.24 -19.58 4.65
C ALA A 324 -10.50 -20.39 5.00
N ALA A 325 -11.49 -20.43 4.09
CA ALA A 325 -12.70 -21.24 4.26
C ALA A 325 -12.38 -22.74 4.34
N LEU A 326 -11.47 -23.25 3.51
CA LEU A 326 -11.02 -24.64 3.55
C LEU A 326 -10.36 -24.99 4.90
N ILE A 327 -9.53 -24.09 5.45
CA ILE A 327 -8.88 -24.31 6.75
C ILE A 327 -9.91 -24.24 7.89
N ALA A 328 -10.86 -23.31 7.81
CA ALA A 328 -11.91 -23.16 8.81
C ALA A 328 -12.86 -24.36 8.90
N THR A 329 -13.08 -25.05 7.77
CA THR A 329 -14.00 -26.21 7.67
C THR A 329 -13.34 -27.55 7.95
N LYS A 330 -12.01 -27.62 8.02
CA LYS A 330 -11.27 -28.85 8.36
C LYS A 330 -11.21 -29.17 9.86
N LYS A 331 -11.87 -28.37 10.70
CA LYS A 331 -12.02 -28.62 12.15
C LYS A 331 -13.30 -29.40 12.42
#